data_AF-A0AAD3AZM0-F1
#
_entry.id   AF-A0AAD3AZM0-F1
#
_cell.length_a   1.000
_cell.length_b   1.000
_cell.length_c   1.000
_cell.angle_alpha   90.00
_cell.angle_beta   90.00
_cell.angle_gamma   90.00
#
_symmetry.space_group_name_H-M   'P 1'
#
loop_
_entity.id
_entity.type
_entity.pdbx_description
1 polymer ?
#
loop_
_entity_poly.entity_id
_entity_poly.type
_entity_poly.pdbx_seq_one_letter_code
_entity_poly.pdbx_strand_id
1 'polypeptide(L)'
;MISELYQKVLENELGRARYLLLLMVVGTLQILKQAKLEILAEALPIPILFESRRKKLKRFLKLEILNIEKIWFLCLKEMLKQQERFTTKGLAYIAIDRTSWGAINREQVKAEEQINYLTKASIGYGIEKRVGKRQK
;
A
#
# COMPACT_ATOMS: atom_id res chain seq x y z
N MET A 1 -3.92 -3.15 9.14
CA MET A 1 -2.48 -3.33 9.42
C MET A 1 -1.87 -4.24 8.36
N ILE A 2 -0.65 -3.93 7.89
CA ILE A 2 0.00 -4.67 6.78
C ILE A 2 0.12 -6.15 7.19
N SER A 3 -0.30 -7.08 6.33
CA SER A 3 -0.17 -8.51 6.59
C SER A 3 1.29 -8.90 6.81
N GLU A 4 1.57 -9.77 7.79
CA GLU A 4 2.92 -10.25 8.13
C GLU A 4 3.72 -10.75 6.93
N LEU A 5 3.03 -11.32 5.94
CA LEU A 5 3.63 -11.79 4.69
C LEU A 5 4.35 -10.66 3.94
N TYR A 6 3.72 -9.49 3.86
CA TYR A 6 4.29 -8.33 3.16
C TYR A 6 5.30 -7.58 4.04
N GLN A 7 5.17 -7.67 5.36
CA GLN A 7 6.07 -6.98 6.30
C GLN A 7 7.53 -7.39 6.09
N LYS A 8 7.81 -8.70 6.03
CA LYS A 8 9.18 -9.22 5.85
C LYS A 8 9.80 -8.77 4.53
N VAL A 9 9.01 -8.78 3.46
CA VAL A 9 9.42 -8.44 2.10
C VAL A 9 9.76 -6.94 2.03
N LEU A 10 8.88 -6.11 2.57
CA LEU A 10 9.06 -4.67 2.60
C LEU A 10 10.24 -4.27 3.51
N GLU A 11 10.42 -4.93 4.65
CA GLU A 11 11.55 -4.64 5.54
C GLU A 11 12.91 -4.95 4.90
N ASN A 12 13.02 -6.07 4.18
CA ASN A 12 14.24 -6.46 3.48
C ASN A 12 14.60 -5.47 2.35
N GLU A 13 13.61 -5.00 1.60
CA GLU A 13 13.81 -4.13 0.44
C GLU A 13 14.07 -2.67 0.86
N LEU A 14 13.27 -2.15 1.80
CA LEU A 14 13.38 -0.75 2.25
C LEU A 14 14.53 -0.56 3.25
N GLY A 15 14.87 -1.59 4.01
CA GLY A 15 15.69 -1.50 5.20
C GLY A 15 14.91 -0.95 6.41
N ARG A 16 15.37 -1.31 7.61
CA ARG A 16 14.65 -1.12 8.88
C ARG A 16 14.12 0.30 9.10
N ALA A 17 14.97 1.33 8.92
CA ALA A 17 14.57 2.72 9.17
C ALA A 17 13.49 3.23 8.21
N ARG A 18 13.57 2.85 6.93
CA ARG A 18 12.61 3.26 5.90
C ARG A 18 11.30 2.48 6.03
N TYR A 19 11.39 1.21 6.40
CA TYR A 19 10.23 0.38 6.71
C TYR A 19 9.44 0.91 7.91
N LEU A 20 10.11 1.30 9.00
CA LEU A 20 9.45 1.93 10.15
C LEU A 20 8.74 3.23 9.75
N LEU A 21 9.37 4.06 8.91
CA LEU A 21 8.74 5.27 8.38
C LEU A 21 7.51 4.93 7.52
N LEU A 22 7.60 3.88 6.68
CA LEU A 22 6.45 3.39 5.90
C LEU A 22 5.29 2.98 6.82
N LEU A 23 5.57 2.23 7.88
CA LEU A 23 4.55 1.80 8.84
C LEU A 23 3.87 2.98 9.52
N MET A 24 4.64 3.99 9.95
CA MET A 24 4.06 5.21 10.53
C MET A 24 3.17 5.94 9.52
N VAL A 25 3.63 6.10 8.28
CA VAL A 25 2.87 6.77 7.22
C VAL A 25 1.58 6.00 6.91
N VAL A 26 1.65 4.69 6.68
CA VAL A 26 0.47 3.85 6.43
C VAL A 26 -0.49 3.86 7.62
N GLY A 27 0.03 3.84 8.85
CA GLY A 27 -0.78 3.96 10.07
C GLY A 27 -1.53 5.30 10.12
N THR A 28 -0.84 6.42 9.89
CA THR A 28 -1.49 7.75 9.85
C THR A 28 -2.55 7.84 8.75
N LEU A 29 -2.29 7.24 7.59
CA LEU A 29 -3.24 7.19 6.48
C LEU A 29 -4.49 6.39 6.79
N GLN A 30 -4.34 5.25 7.47
CA GLN A 30 -5.47 4.42 7.89
C GLN A 30 -6.38 5.15 8.86
N ILE A 31 -5.80 5.96 9.76
CA ILE A 31 -6.55 6.76 10.73
C ILE A 31 -7.25 7.94 10.05
N LEU A 32 -6.53 8.70 9.23
CA LEU A 32 -7.01 9.95 8.64
C LEU A 32 -7.88 9.75 7.40
N LYS A 33 -7.70 8.64 6.68
CA LYS A 33 -8.34 8.32 5.38
C LYS A 33 -8.15 9.42 4.31
N GLN A 34 -7.16 10.28 4.49
CA GLN A 34 -6.88 11.42 3.61
C GLN A 34 -5.39 11.49 3.29
N ALA A 35 -5.06 11.54 2.00
CA ALA A 35 -3.68 11.47 1.51
C ALA A 35 -3.00 12.83 1.33
N LYS A 36 -3.63 13.93 1.77
CA LYS A 36 -3.05 15.27 1.66
C LYS A 36 -1.75 15.36 2.45
N LEU A 37 -0.68 15.77 1.78
CA LEU A 37 0.66 15.79 2.35
C LEU A 37 0.76 16.63 3.63
N GLU A 38 0.06 17.76 3.69
CA GLU A 38 0.03 18.67 4.84
C GLU A 38 -0.55 17.95 6.07
N ILE A 39 -1.69 17.28 5.88
CA ILE A 39 -2.40 16.52 6.93
C ILE A 39 -1.53 15.36 7.41
N LEU A 40 -0.86 14.66 6.48
CA LEU A 40 0.09 13.60 6.83
C LEU A 40 1.30 14.12 7.60
N ALA A 41 1.86 15.26 7.20
CA ALA A 41 2.99 15.87 7.88
C ALA A 41 2.63 16.38 9.28
N GLU A 42 1.38 16.77 9.50
CA GLU A 42 0.86 17.18 10.80
C GLU A 42 0.63 15.99 11.73
N ALA A 43 0.00 14.92 11.23
CA ALA A 43 -0.34 13.74 12.01
C ALA A 43 0.84 12.77 12.22
N LEU A 44 1.95 12.93 11.51
CA LEU A 44 3.11 12.04 11.65
C LEU A 44 3.72 12.17 13.05
N PRO A 45 3.84 11.06 13.82
CA PRO A 45 4.31 11.08 15.20
C PRO A 45 5.85 11.18 15.30
N ILE A 46 6.41 12.24 14.72
CA ILE A 46 7.85 12.53 14.75
C ILE A 46 8.04 13.93 15.38
N PRO A 47 8.79 14.06 16.48
CA PRO A 47 9.01 15.34 17.17
C PRO A 47 10.05 16.19 16.41
N ILE A 48 9.67 16.72 15.25
CA ILE A 48 10.48 17.61 14.44
C ILE A 48 9.59 18.70 13.83
N LEU A 49 10.21 19.81 13.41
CA LEU A 49 9.52 20.90 12.73
C LEU A 49 8.62 20.39 11.59
N PHE A 50 7.42 20.96 11.48
CA PHE A 50 6.44 20.61 10.45
C PHE A 50 7.05 20.63 9.04
N GLU A 51 7.78 21.70 8.70
CA GLU A 51 8.46 21.81 7.40
C GLU A 51 9.48 20.70 7.15
N SER A 52 10.18 20.28 8.21
CA SER A 52 11.12 19.15 8.13
C SER A 52 10.38 17.82 7.94
N ARG A 53 9.24 17.60 8.63
CA ARG A 53 8.37 16.42 8.39
C ARG A 53 7.88 16.39 6.95
N ARG A 54 7.37 17.51 6.45
CA ARG A 54 6.88 17.64 5.08
C ARG A 54 7.98 17.38 4.05
N LYS A 55 9.17 17.97 4.21
CA LYS A 55 10.33 17.69 3.35
C LYS A 55 10.74 16.22 3.40
N LYS A 56 10.76 15.62 4.59
CA LYS A 56 11.10 14.20 4.77
C LYS A 56 10.10 13.29 4.07
N LEU A 57 8.79 13.53 4.25
CA LEU A 57 7.72 12.80 3.55
C LEU A 57 7.83 12.96 2.03
N LYS A 58 8.05 14.17 1.52
CA LYS A 58 8.26 14.39 0.08
C LYS A 58 9.44 13.59 -0.46
N ARG A 59 10.58 13.61 0.24
CA ARG A 59 11.77 12.85 -0.15
C ARG A 59 11.52 11.35 -0.09
N PHE A 60 10.83 10.89 0.95
CA PHE A 60 10.49 9.48 1.13
C PHE A 60 9.59 8.98 0.01
N LEU A 61 8.48 9.65 -0.27
CA LEU A 61 7.52 9.28 -1.31
C LEU A 61 8.10 9.33 -2.74
N LYS A 62 9.19 10.08 -2.94
CA LYS A 62 9.91 10.14 -4.22
C LYS A 62 10.95 9.04 -4.41
N LEU A 63 11.18 8.16 -3.42
CA LEU A 63 12.14 7.07 -3.55
C LEU A 63 11.70 6.13 -4.69
N GLU A 64 12.64 5.70 -5.53
CA GLU A 64 12.30 4.80 -6.64
C GLU A 64 11.76 3.45 -6.17
N ILE A 65 12.25 2.94 -5.04
CA ILE A 65 11.80 1.67 -4.46
C ILE A 65 10.33 1.71 -4.06
N LEU A 66 9.82 2.91 -3.79
CA LEU A 66 8.45 3.14 -3.45
C LEU A 66 7.53 3.11 -4.68
N ASN A 67 8.06 3.14 -5.91
CA ASN A 67 7.25 3.04 -7.12
C ASN A 67 6.24 1.88 -7.02
N ILE A 68 4.98 2.19 -7.34
CA ILE A 68 3.85 1.27 -7.24
C ILE A 68 4.15 -0.06 -7.91
N GLU A 69 4.80 -0.05 -9.08
CA GLU A 69 5.19 -1.26 -9.79
C GLU A 69 6.13 -2.10 -8.94
N LYS A 70 7.21 -1.50 -8.42
CA LYS A 70 8.21 -2.23 -7.63
C LYS A 70 7.60 -2.85 -6.37
N ILE A 71 6.87 -2.06 -5.57
CA ILE A 71 6.24 -2.57 -4.34
C ILE A 71 5.17 -3.61 -4.65
N TRP A 72 4.28 -3.31 -5.60
CA TRP A 72 3.15 -4.17 -5.89
C TRP A 72 3.60 -5.52 -6.44
N PHE A 73 4.55 -5.52 -7.39
CA PHE A 73 5.08 -6.76 -7.95
C PHE A 73 5.84 -7.58 -6.91
N LEU A 74 6.58 -6.96 -6.00
CA LEU A 74 7.24 -7.65 -4.89
C LEU A 74 6.23 -8.36 -3.99
N CYS A 75 5.20 -7.65 -3.54
CA CYS A 75 4.14 -8.23 -2.71
C CYS A 75 3.38 -9.34 -3.45
N LEU A 76 3.04 -9.12 -4.72
CA LEU A 76 2.31 -10.10 -5.53
C LEU A 76 3.13 -11.38 -5.76
N LYS A 77 4.43 -11.26 -6.02
CA LYS A 77 5.34 -12.40 -6.18
C LYS A 77 5.36 -13.27 -4.91
N GLU A 78 5.40 -12.63 -3.74
CA GLU A 78 5.43 -13.34 -2.46
C GLU A 78 4.08 -13.96 -2.10
N MET A 79 2.98 -13.29 -2.47
CA MET A 79 1.64 -13.87 -2.37
C MET A 79 1.49 -15.12 -3.23
N LEU A 80 2.01 -15.11 -4.47
CA LEU A 80 1.93 -16.25 -5.40
C LEU A 80 2.79 -17.45 -4.99
N LYS A 81 3.84 -17.23 -4.17
CA LYS A 81 4.65 -18.33 -3.62
C LYS A 81 3.93 -19.15 -2.55
N GLN A 82 2.80 -18.67 -2.02
CA GLN A 82 2.07 -19.39 -0.99
C GLN A 82 1.42 -20.66 -1.56
N GLN A 83 2.07 -21.81 -1.36
CA GLN A 83 1.61 -23.11 -1.84
C GLN A 83 0.23 -23.50 -1.27
N GLU A 84 -0.11 -23.02 -0.07
CA GLU A 84 -1.42 -23.19 0.56
C GLU A 84 -2.55 -22.49 -0.21
N ARG A 85 -2.24 -21.41 -0.94
CA ARG A 85 -3.23 -20.60 -1.69
C ARG A 85 -3.17 -20.83 -3.18
N PHE A 86 -1.97 -21.08 -3.72
CA PHE A 86 -1.73 -21.22 -5.15
C PHE A 86 -0.91 -22.48 -5.40
N THR A 87 -1.52 -23.45 -6.06
CA THR A 87 -0.82 -24.62 -6.59
C THR A 87 -0.24 -24.27 -7.96
N THR A 88 0.98 -24.72 -8.27
CA THR A 88 1.67 -24.42 -9.56
C THR A 88 0.94 -24.91 -10.81
N LYS A 89 -0.07 -25.78 -10.66
CA LYS A 89 -0.95 -26.27 -11.73
C LYS A 89 -2.44 -26.01 -11.44
N GLY A 90 -2.76 -25.22 -10.41
CA GLY A 90 -4.13 -24.89 -10.02
C GLY A 90 -4.69 -23.72 -10.82
N LEU A 91 -6.01 -23.70 -11.01
CA LEU A 91 -6.70 -22.57 -11.63
C LEU A 91 -6.90 -21.46 -10.60
N ALA A 92 -6.33 -20.28 -10.86
CA ALA A 92 -6.50 -19.09 -10.02
C ALA A 92 -7.44 -18.09 -10.70
N TYR A 93 -8.47 -17.63 -9.99
CA TYR A 93 -9.35 -16.58 -10.46
C TYR A 93 -8.88 -15.24 -9.89
N ILE A 94 -8.46 -14.33 -10.76
CA ILE A 94 -8.09 -12.96 -10.38
C ILE A 94 -9.25 -12.05 -10.76
N ALA A 95 -9.89 -11.45 -9.75
CA ALA A 95 -10.86 -10.40 -9.98
C ALA A 95 -10.11 -9.07 -10.21
N ILE A 96 -10.17 -8.56 -11.44
CA ILE A 96 -9.62 -7.24 -11.78
C ILE A 96 -10.81 -6.30 -11.95
N ASP A 97 -10.96 -5.36 -11.02
CA ASP A 97 -11.99 -4.32 -11.10
C ASP A 97 -11.37 -2.98 -11.47
N ARG A 98 -11.97 -2.28 -12.44
CA ARG A 98 -11.51 -0.96 -12.86
C ARG A 98 -12.19 0.09 -11.99
N THR A 99 -11.56 0.45 -10.88
CA THR A 99 -11.97 1.66 -10.16
C THR A 99 -11.43 2.89 -10.91
N SER A 100 -12.31 3.70 -11.47
CA SER A 100 -11.95 4.96 -12.14
C SER A 100 -11.54 5.98 -11.08
N TRP A 101 -10.25 6.06 -10.81
CA TRP A 101 -9.69 7.17 -10.03
C TRP A 101 -9.56 8.35 -10.98
N GLY A 102 -10.46 9.32 -10.83
CA GLY A 102 -10.57 10.49 -11.70
C GLY A 102 -9.22 11.18 -11.89
N ALA A 103 -8.92 11.55 -13.13
CA ALA A 103 -7.69 12.22 -13.53
C ALA A 103 -7.52 13.57 -12.81
N ILE A 104 -6.81 13.60 -11.68
CA ILE A 104 -6.43 14.84 -10.99
C ILE A 104 -4.90 14.88 -10.84
N ASN A 105 -4.20 15.37 -11.87
CA ASN A 105 -2.78 15.75 -11.87
C ASN A 105 -1.72 14.62 -11.71
N ARG A 106 -1.09 14.27 -12.84
CA ARG A 106 -0.12 13.18 -13.08
C ARG A 106 1.14 13.13 -12.18
N GLU A 107 1.37 14.10 -11.29
CA GLU A 107 2.54 14.12 -10.40
C GLU A 107 2.19 14.01 -8.90
N GLN A 108 1.02 14.48 -8.46
CA GLN A 108 0.55 14.29 -7.07
C GLN A 108 -0.15 12.94 -6.90
N VAL A 109 -0.76 12.44 -7.97
CA VAL A 109 -1.44 11.14 -8.04
C VAL A 109 -0.51 9.99 -7.75
N LYS A 110 0.76 10.01 -8.17
CA LYS A 110 1.68 8.89 -7.90
C LYS A 110 1.88 8.63 -6.40
N ALA A 111 1.98 9.69 -5.60
CA ALA A 111 2.15 9.55 -4.15
C ALA A 111 0.84 9.12 -3.48
N GLU A 112 -0.29 9.71 -3.87
CA GLU A 112 -1.62 9.41 -3.30
C GLU A 112 -2.16 8.03 -3.71
N GLU A 113 -1.95 7.62 -4.97
CA GLU A 113 -2.22 6.25 -5.46
C GLU A 113 -1.41 5.24 -4.69
N GLN A 114 -0.10 5.46 -4.57
CA GLN A 114 0.78 4.52 -3.89
C GLN A 114 0.38 4.37 -2.41
N ILE A 115 0.00 5.48 -1.78
CA ILE A 115 -0.55 5.53 -0.43
C ILE A 115 -1.88 4.76 -0.32
N ASN A 116 -2.80 4.93 -1.27
CA ASN A 116 -4.09 4.23 -1.29
C ASN A 116 -3.94 2.73 -1.60
N TYR A 117 -3.00 2.35 -2.46
CA TYR A 117 -2.67 0.95 -2.74
C TYR A 117 -2.04 0.27 -1.53
N LEU A 118 -1.10 0.92 -0.85
CA LEU A 118 -0.55 0.45 0.42
C LEU A 118 -1.64 0.32 1.48
N THR A 119 -2.61 1.24 1.50
CA THR A 119 -3.77 1.19 2.41
C THR A 119 -4.68 0.00 2.08
N LYS A 120 -5.02 -0.24 0.80
CA LYS A 120 -5.82 -1.40 0.36
C LYS A 120 -5.12 -2.73 0.64
N ALA A 121 -3.82 -2.81 0.36
CA ALA A 121 -2.99 -3.99 0.66
C ALA A 121 -2.86 -4.24 2.17
N SER A 122 -2.89 -3.17 2.98
CA SER A 122 -2.81 -3.23 4.44
C SER A 122 -4.16 -3.45 5.14
N ILE A 123 -5.28 -3.17 4.48
CA ILE A 123 -6.61 -3.46 5.02
C ILE A 123 -7.02 -4.90 4.71
N GLY A 124 -6.29 -5.62 3.84
CA GLY A 124 -6.58 -7.02 3.56
C GLY A 124 -8.05 -7.18 3.16
N TYR A 125 -8.51 -6.40 2.18
CA TYR A 125 -9.84 -6.61 1.61
C TYR A 125 -9.87 -8.05 1.11
N GLY A 126 -10.53 -8.88 1.92
CA GLY A 126 -10.75 -10.29 1.65
C GLY A 126 -11.49 -10.40 0.34
N ILE A 127 -11.06 -11.35 -0.47
CA ILE A 127 -11.85 -11.86 -1.58
C ILE A 127 -13.09 -12.51 -0.95
N GLU A 128 -14.13 -11.72 -0.72
CA GLU A 128 -15.44 -12.25 -0.34
C GLU A 128 -15.99 -13.01 -1.55
N LYS A 129 -16.09 -14.35 -1.40
CA LYS A 129 -16.82 -15.20 -2.33
C LYS A 129 -18.28 -14.75 -2.36
N ARG A 130 -18.67 -13.95 -3.36
CA ARG A 130 -20.07 -13.87 -3.77
C ARG A 130 -20.42 -15.18 -4.49
N VAL A 131 -20.75 -16.21 -3.71
CA VAL A 131 -21.58 -17.32 -4.19
C VAL A 131 -22.97 -16.74 -4.43
N GLY A 132 -23.26 -16.44 -5.70
CA GLY A 132 -24.60 -16.06 -6.12
C GLY A 132 -25.57 -17.20 -5.81
N LYS A 133 -26.43 -17.01 -4.80
CA LYS A 133 -27.68 -17.77 -4.69
C LYS A 133 -28.53 -17.42 -5.91
N ARG A 134 -28.58 -18.33 -6.86
CA ARG A 134 -29.57 -18.38 -7.92
C ARG A 134 -30.92 -18.62 -7.24
N GLN A 135 -31.72 -17.57 -7.04
CA GLN A 135 -33.13 -17.74 -6.67
C GLN A 135 -33.85 -18.30 -7.91
N LYS A 136 -34.45 -19.47 -7.75
CA LYS A 136 -35.55 -19.96 -8.57
C LYS A 136 -36.85 -19.44 -7.96
#